data_AF-A0A5S3UWJ7-F1
#
_entry.id   AF-A0A5S3UWJ7-F1
#
_cell.length_a   1.000
_cell.length_b   1.000
_cell.length_c   1.000
_cell.angle_alpha   90.00
_cell.angle_beta   90.00
_cell.angle_gamma   90.00
#
_symmetry.space_group_name_H-M   'P 1'
#
loop_
_entity.id
_entity.type
_entity.pdbx_description
1 polymer ?
#
loop_
_entity_poly.entity_id
_entity_poly.type
_entity_poly.pdbx_seq_one_letter_code
_entity_poly.pdbx_strand_id
1 'polypeptide(L)' 'VSRVNPDALHKCFVQWMKETETLTDNQVIAIDGKTLRRSYEPSDRKSTIHMVSAFASQNGVVMGQLKTDAKSNEITAIP' A
#
# COMPACT_ATOMS: atom_id res chain seq x y z
N VAL A 1 19.72 -6.09 -13.24
CA VAL A 1 18.68 -6.00 -12.20
C VAL A 1 17.35 -6.33 -12.86
N SER A 2 16.70 -7.44 -12.50
CA SER A 2 15.39 -7.81 -13.05
C SER A 2 14.38 -6.74 -12.66
N ARG A 3 13.95 -5.94 -13.65
CA ARG A 3 12.94 -4.90 -13.46
C ARG A 3 11.58 -5.59 -13.45
N VAL A 4 11.16 -6.06 -12.28
CA VAL A 4 9.78 -6.55 -12.08
C VAL A 4 8.84 -5.40 -12.40
N ASN A 5 7.83 -5.65 -13.24
CA ASN A 5 6.82 -4.64 -13.55
C ASN A 5 6.02 -4.33 -12.27
N PRO A 6 6.03 -3.07 -11.77
CA PRO A 6 5.36 -2.70 -10.53
C PRO A 6 3.86 -2.98 -10.55
N ASP A 7 3.19 -2.73 -11.67
CA ASP A 7 1.75 -2.93 -11.82
C ASP A 7 1.39 -4.41 -11.81
N ALA A 8 2.21 -5.24 -12.47
CA ALA A 8 2.03 -6.68 -12.48
C ALA A 8 2.24 -7.27 -11.07
N LEU A 9 3.31 -6.83 -10.39
CA LEU A 9 3.58 -7.23 -9.01
C LEU A 9 2.44 -6.83 -8.07
N HIS A 10 1.95 -5.59 -8.19
CA HIS A 10 0.85 -5.09 -7.37
C HIS A 10 -0.42 -5.93 -7.58
N LYS A 11 -0.77 -6.24 -8.84
CA LYS A 11 -1.92 -7.10 -9.15
C LYS A 11 -1.78 -8.49 -8.56
N CYS A 12 -0.63 -9.15 -8.76
CA CYS A 12 -0.37 -10.47 -8.20
C CYS A 12 -0.40 -10.46 -6.67
N PHE A 13 0.16 -9.42 -6.04
CA PHE A 13 0.13 -9.26 -4.59
C PHE A 13 -1.31 -9.14 -4.09
N VAL A 14 -2.12 -8.21 -4.61
CA VAL A 14 -3.52 -8.04 -4.19
C VAL A 14 -4.32 -9.33 -4.39
N GLN A 15 -4.13 -10.03 -5.51
CA GLN A 15 -4.79 -11.30 -5.76
C GLN A 15 -4.42 -12.36 -4.71
N TRP A 16 -3.12 -12.50 -4.42
CA TRP A 16 -2.64 -13.43 -3.40
C TRP A 16 -3.20 -13.09 -2.02
N MET A 17 -3.23 -11.81 -1.64
CA MET A 17 -3.76 -11.39 -0.34
C MET A 17 -5.24 -11.72 -0.18
N LYS A 18 -6.05 -11.54 -1.25
CA LYS A 18 -7.47 -11.94 -1.27
C LYS A 18 -7.66 -13.46 -1.14
N GLU A 19 -6.79 -14.26 -1.75
CA GLU A 19 -6.86 -15.72 -1.66
C GLU A 19 -6.43 -16.24 -0.27
N THR A 20 -5.50 -15.55 0.39
CA THR A 20 -5.06 -15.89 1.76
C THR A 20 -6.01 -15.41 2.84
N GLU A 21 -6.97 -14.53 2.51
CA GLU A 21 -7.91 -13.98 3.46
C GLU A 21 -9.00 -15.00 3.82
N THR A 22 -9.02 -15.46 5.07
CA THR A 22 -10.11 -16.28 5.61
C THR A 22 -11.26 -15.37 6.05
N LEU A 23 -12.41 -15.48 5.34
CA LEU A 23 -13.75 -14.99 5.70
C LEU A 23 -13.79 -13.68 6.50
N THR A 24 -13.95 -12.57 5.78
CA THR A 24 -13.98 -11.19 6.29
C THR A 24 -15.34 -10.62 6.60
N ASP A 25 -16.29 -11.44 7.07
CA ASP A 25 -17.56 -10.87 7.52
C ASP A 25 -17.33 -9.98 8.75
N ASN A 26 -17.63 -8.68 8.59
CA ASN A 26 -17.50 -7.61 9.58
C ASN A 26 -16.08 -7.31 10.09
N GLN A 27 -15.04 -7.56 9.29
CA GLN A 27 -13.69 -7.20 9.71
C GLN A 27 -13.42 -5.68 9.62
N VAL A 28 -12.84 -5.11 10.68
CA VAL A 28 -12.32 -3.74 10.68
C VAL A 28 -11.02 -3.67 9.89
N ILE A 29 -11.00 -2.83 8.86
CA ILE A 29 -9.82 -2.55 8.03
C ILE A 29 -9.21 -1.22 8.46
N ALA A 30 -7.95 -1.25 8.89
CA ALA A 30 -7.18 -0.04 9.19
C ALA A 30 -6.64 0.57 7.89
N ILE A 31 -6.89 1.86 7.70
CA ILE A 31 -6.28 2.63 6.60
C ILE A 31 -5.20 3.53 7.19
N ASP A 32 -3.96 3.33 6.77
CA ASP A 32 -2.81 4.03 7.34
C ASP A 32 -1.86 4.56 6.25
N GLY A 33 -1.37 5.78 6.48
CA GLY A 33 -0.40 6.48 5.66
C GLY A 33 1.04 6.21 6.05
N LYS A 34 1.85 5.79 5.10
CA LYS A 34 3.26 5.39 5.27
C LYS A 34 4.15 6.20 4.34
N THR A 35 5.32 6.58 4.87
CA THR A 35 6.41 7.15 4.07
C THR A 35 7.56 6.16 4.03
N LEU A 36 7.95 5.71 2.84
CA LEU A 36 9.00 4.72 2.69
C LEU A 36 10.37 5.32 3.01
N ARG A 37 11.07 4.73 3.98
CA ARG A 37 12.41 5.17 4.37
C ARG A 37 13.39 4.97 3.21
N ARG A 38 14.22 5.98 2.93
CA ARG A 38 15.20 5.99 1.81
C ARG A 38 14.59 5.88 0.40
N SER A 39 13.31 6.18 0.24
CA SER A 39 12.64 6.22 -1.06
C SER A 39 12.78 7.54 -1.81
N TYR A 40 13.67 8.42 -1.36
CA TYR A 40 13.94 9.71 -1.99
C TYR A 40 15.16 9.62 -2.90
N GLU A 41 15.13 10.35 -4.02
CA GLU A 41 16.29 10.70 -4.80
C GLU A 41 17.20 11.65 -4.01
N PRO A 42 18.52 11.40 -3.93
CA PRO A 42 19.45 12.26 -3.19
C PRO A 42 19.43 13.73 -3.60
N SER A 43 19.10 14.01 -4.87
CA SER A 43 18.94 15.34 -5.45
C SER A 43 17.64 16.03 -5.08
N ASP A 44 16.60 15.29 -4.68
CA ASP A 44 15.30 15.83 -4.30
C ASP A 44 14.77 15.17 -3.03
N ARG A 45 14.94 15.87 -1.89
CA ARG A 45 14.44 15.41 -0.59
C ARG A 45 12.90 15.34 -0.49
N LYS A 46 12.16 15.88 -1.47
CA LYS A 46 10.69 15.80 -1.54
C LYS A 46 10.18 14.60 -2.33
N SER A 47 11.06 13.86 -3.01
CA SER A 47 10.70 12.68 -3.82
C SER A 47 10.38 11.42 -3.00
N THR A 48 10.21 11.54 -1.68
CA THR A 48 9.83 10.41 -0.83
C THR A 48 8.51 9.81 -1.29
N ILE A 49 8.46 8.48 -1.38
CA ILE A 49 7.24 7.77 -1.71
C ILE A 49 6.32 7.77 -0.49
N HIS A 50 5.21 8.48 -0.62
CA HIS A 50 4.06 8.39 0.27
C HIS A 50 3.11 7.30 -0.23
N MET A 51 2.49 6.56 0.69
CA MET A 51 1.65 5.42 0.37
C MET A 51 0.56 5.28 1.42
N VAL A 52 -0.62 4.86 1.01
CA VAL A 52 -1.70 4.41 1.91
C VAL A 52 -1.76 2.89 1.85
N SER A 53 -1.98 2.24 2.99
CA SER A 53 -2.20 0.79 3.07
C SER A 53 -3.50 0.46 3.78
N ALA A 54 -4.23 -0.52 3.25
CA ALA A 54 -5.40 -1.12 3.87
C ALA A 54 -4.99 -2.42 4.58
N PHE A 55 -5.04 -2.44 5.90
CA PHE A 55 -4.59 -3.54 6.73
C PHE A 55 -5.75 -4.18 7.49
N ALA A 56 -5.94 -5.47 7.25
CA ALA A 56 -6.93 -6.30 7.90
C ALA A 56 -6.33 -6.85 9.21
N SER A 57 -6.58 -6.16 10.33
CA SER A 57 -5.94 -6.46 11.62
C SER A 57 -6.17 -7.87 12.18
N GLN A 58 -7.39 -8.41 12.04
CA GLN A 58 -7.74 -9.75 12.51
C GLN A 58 -7.03 -10.85 11.70
N ASN A 59 -6.85 -10.63 10.42
CA ASN A 59 -6.19 -11.56 9.50
C ASN A 59 -4.68 -11.33 9.40
N GLY A 60 -4.16 -10.23 9.94
CA GLY A 60 -2.73 -9.90 9.92
C GLY A 60 -2.19 -9.58 8.53
N VAL A 61 -3.06 -9.21 7.58
CA VAL A 61 -2.75 -9.08 6.15
C VAL A 61 -3.00 -7.68 5.62
N VAL A 62 -2.18 -7.25 4.65
CA VAL A 62 -2.41 -6.01 3.89
C VAL A 62 -3.24 -6.34 2.66
N MET A 63 -4.46 -5.81 2.57
CA MET A 63 -5.40 -6.05 1.48
C MET A 63 -5.11 -5.22 0.23
N GLY A 64 -4.47 -4.06 0.42
CA GLY A 64 -4.15 -3.16 -0.67
C GLY A 64 -3.18 -2.06 -0.25
N GLN A 65 -2.45 -1.52 -1.21
CA GLN A 65 -1.55 -0.39 -1.03
C GLN A 65 -1.58 0.52 -2.25
N LEU A 66 -1.58 1.83 -2.05
CA LEU A 66 -1.59 2.82 -3.13
C LEU A 66 -0.57 3.91 -2.86
N LYS A 67 0.27 4.23 -3.85
CA LYS A 67 1.17 5.38 -3.78
C LYS A 67 0.34 6.67 -3.82
N THR A 68 0.68 7.63 -2.96
CA THR A 68 0.10 8.98 -2.95
C THR A 68 1.14 10.01 -3.36
N ASP A 69 0.68 11.12 -3.96
CA ASP A 69 1.58 12.18 -4.44
C ASP A 69 2.22 12.98 -3.30
N ALA A 70 1.52 13.10 -2.17
CA ALA A 70 1.98 13.82 -1.00
C ALA A 70 1.44 13.18 0.29
N LYS A 71 2.12 13.44 1.41
CA LYS A 71 1.74 12.97 2.74
C LYS A 71 0.29 13.32 3.15
N SER A 72 -0.24 14.45 2.68
CA SER A 72 -1.60 14.90 3.05
C SER A 72 -2.71 14.31 2.18
N ASN A 73 -2.36 13.54 1.13
CA ASN A 73 -3.34 13.01 0.16
C ASN A 73 -3.92 11.65 0.60
N GLU A 74 -3.72 11.26 1.86
CA GLU A 74 -4.18 9.98 2.40
C GLU A 74 -5.71 9.89 2.43
N ILE A 75 -6.42 11.00 2.72
CA ILE A 75 -7.90 11.06 2.70
C ILE A 75 -8.43 10.99 1.26
N THR A 76 -7.80 11.69 0.33
CA THR A 76 -8.23 11.73 -1.09
C THR A 76 -7.96 10.41 -1.81
N ALA A 77 -7.04 9.59 -1.28
CA ALA A 77 -6.72 8.27 -1.80
C ALA A 77 -7.72 7.19 -1.35
N ILE A 78 -8.62 7.51 -0.42
CA ILE A 78 -9.70 6.64 0.05
C ILE A 78 -10.96 7.04 -0.74
N PRO A 79 -11.45 6.20 -1.66
CA PRO A 79 -12.72 6.43 -2.35
C PRO A 79 -13.94 6.17 -1.46
#